data_AF-A0A9P7W0P5-F1
#
_entry.id   AF-A0A9P7W0P5-F1
#
_cell.length_a   1.000
_cell.length_b   1.000
_cell.length_c   1.000
_cell.angle_alpha   90.00
_cell.angle_beta   90.00
_cell.angle_gamma   90.00
#
_symmetry.space_group_name_H-M   'P 1'
#
loop_
_entity.id
_entity.type
_entity.pdbx_description
1 polymer ?
#
loop_
_entity_poly.entity_id
_entity_poly.type
_entity_poly.pdbx_seq_one_letter_code
_entity_poly.pdbx_strand_id
1 'polypeptide(L)'
;MIMLTGVLCFLTSYVSARAGVNDQIAFLQSSNSTLLQYPTQFTQGIVPKAIHSHNDYWRDVPLLTAISLDVASVEADVWLVNKTLYVGHEEAALTKDRTLNSLYIQPLLNVLDLQNPHTDFNNVTSVNGVFDTSSGTALQLFIDIKTNGKEALPVILETLAPLRGKGYLTTFSNETLTKSAVTVIGTGNTPLDGVLALSPRDYFFDAPLAELSATDTIWNDTISPVASTDYEVAVGWNGIGNITEA
;
A
#
# COMPACT_ATOMS: atom_id res chain seq x y z
N MET A 1 19.16 -82.98 9.36
CA MET A 1 18.17 -82.17 8.60
C MET A 1 17.95 -80.85 9.32
N ILE A 2 18.79 -79.84 9.07
CA ILE A 2 18.52 -78.42 9.39
C ILE A 2 19.15 -77.61 8.25
N MET A 3 18.34 -76.79 7.61
CA MET A 3 18.60 -76.03 6.38
C MET A 3 19.68 -74.95 6.55
N LEU A 4 20.57 -74.83 5.56
CA LEU A 4 21.29 -73.59 5.26
C LEU A 4 20.33 -72.66 4.51
N THR A 5 19.87 -71.59 5.16
CA THR A 5 19.21 -70.48 4.48
C THR A 5 20.25 -69.45 4.07
N GLY A 6 20.59 -69.44 2.78
CA GLY A 6 21.41 -68.39 2.18
C GLY A 6 20.64 -67.07 2.14
N VAL A 7 21.19 -66.03 2.76
CA VAL A 7 20.68 -64.66 2.65
C VAL A 7 21.21 -64.09 1.32
N LEU A 8 20.31 -63.90 0.37
CA LEU A 8 20.60 -63.23 -0.89
C LEU A 8 20.64 -61.72 -0.64
N CYS A 9 21.85 -61.16 -0.53
CA CYS A 9 22.04 -59.71 -0.46
C CYS A 9 21.72 -59.09 -1.82
N PHE A 10 20.53 -58.53 -1.96
CA PHE A 10 20.23 -57.59 -3.05
C PHE A 10 20.94 -56.27 -2.74
N LEU A 11 22.09 -56.04 -3.38
CA LEU A 11 22.62 -54.69 -3.55
C LEU A 11 21.72 -53.95 -4.54
N THR A 12 20.69 -53.29 -4.02
CA THR A 12 20.01 -52.24 -4.77
C THR A 12 20.97 -51.06 -4.86
N SER A 13 21.76 -51.00 -5.93
CA SER A 13 22.42 -49.75 -6.31
C SER A 13 21.32 -48.75 -6.66
N TYR A 14 20.97 -47.88 -5.71
CA TYR A 14 20.23 -46.67 -6.01
C TYR A 14 21.12 -45.81 -6.91
N VAL A 15 20.93 -45.94 -8.21
CA VAL A 15 21.40 -44.91 -9.14
C VAL A 15 20.50 -43.71 -8.88
N SER A 16 20.95 -42.79 -8.03
CA SER A 16 20.32 -41.48 -7.88
C SER A 16 20.20 -40.86 -9.26
N ALA A 17 18.98 -40.65 -9.73
CA ALA A 17 18.72 -39.94 -10.97
C ALA A 17 19.35 -38.55 -10.86
N ARG A 18 20.46 -38.30 -11.56
CA ARG A 18 21.03 -36.96 -11.70
C ARG A 18 20.44 -36.30 -12.94
N ALA A 19 19.49 -35.41 -12.69
CA ALA A 19 19.15 -34.24 -13.49
C ALA A 19 18.45 -33.27 -12.53
N GLY A 20 19.01 -32.12 -12.12
CA GLY A 20 20.10 -31.32 -12.68
C GLY A 20 19.64 -29.87 -12.84
N VAL A 21 18.39 -29.65 -13.27
CA VAL A 21 17.82 -28.31 -13.48
C VAL A 21 17.21 -27.74 -12.20
N ASN A 22 16.34 -28.47 -11.49
CA ASN A 22 15.73 -27.97 -10.25
C ASN A 22 16.77 -27.76 -9.14
N ASP A 23 17.76 -28.65 -9.03
CA ASP A 23 18.89 -28.49 -8.10
C ASP A 23 19.74 -27.25 -8.48
N GLN A 24 19.96 -27.03 -9.78
CA GLN A 24 20.66 -25.84 -10.27
C GLN A 24 19.85 -24.56 -10.02
N ILE A 25 18.52 -24.58 -10.19
CA ILE A 25 17.63 -23.47 -9.86
C ILE A 25 17.73 -23.16 -8.36
N ALA A 26 17.60 -24.17 -7.49
CA ALA A 26 17.69 -23.98 -6.04
C ALA A 26 19.08 -23.48 -5.61
N PHE A 27 20.16 -24.01 -6.20
CA PHE A 27 21.52 -23.51 -6.01
C PHE A 27 21.64 -22.04 -6.41
N LEU A 28 21.14 -21.68 -7.59
CA LEU A 28 21.21 -20.31 -8.10
C LEU A 28 20.37 -19.33 -7.26
N GLN A 29 19.15 -19.72 -6.87
CA GLN A 29 18.29 -18.93 -5.98
C GLN A 29 18.93 -18.71 -4.61
N SER A 30 19.54 -19.76 -4.03
CA SER A 30 20.24 -19.65 -2.73
C SER A 30 21.60 -18.95 -2.81
N SER A 31 22.23 -18.89 -3.99
CA SER A 31 23.52 -18.23 -4.19
C SER A 31 23.47 -16.71 -4.03
N ASN A 32 22.28 -16.11 -4.07
CA ASN A 32 22.08 -14.65 -4.09
C ASN A 32 22.93 -13.94 -5.17
N SER A 33 23.09 -14.59 -6.32
CA SER A 33 23.88 -14.07 -7.44
C SER A 33 23.26 -12.79 -8.00
N THR A 34 24.08 -11.76 -8.20
CA THR A 34 23.67 -10.51 -8.85
C THR A 34 23.17 -10.71 -10.28
N LEU A 35 23.55 -11.82 -10.94
CA LEU A 35 23.05 -12.20 -12.27
C LEU A 35 21.54 -12.44 -12.30
N LEU A 36 20.93 -12.76 -11.16
CA LEU A 36 19.51 -13.11 -11.04
C LEU A 36 18.71 -12.06 -10.27
N GLN A 37 19.36 -10.99 -9.80
CA GLN A 37 18.69 -9.89 -9.12
C GLN A 37 18.10 -8.96 -10.18
N TYR A 38 16.77 -8.94 -10.26
CA TYR A 38 16.07 -7.96 -11.08
C TYR A 38 15.97 -6.64 -10.29
N PRO A 39 16.31 -5.47 -10.87
CA PRO A 39 16.46 -4.22 -10.09
C PRO A 39 15.22 -3.83 -9.27
N THR A 40 14.03 -4.13 -9.76
CA THR A 40 12.72 -3.82 -9.16
C THR A 40 11.98 -5.06 -8.67
N GLN A 41 12.72 -6.14 -8.35
CA GLN A 41 12.15 -7.46 -8.03
C GLN A 41 11.20 -7.48 -6.84
N PHE A 42 11.23 -6.48 -5.96
CA PHE A 42 10.49 -6.47 -4.69
C PHE A 42 8.98 -6.63 -4.89
N THR A 43 8.40 -6.07 -5.95
CA THR A 43 6.98 -6.27 -6.32
C THR A 43 6.83 -6.96 -7.67
N GLN A 44 7.82 -7.73 -8.09
CA GLN A 44 7.74 -8.44 -9.37
C GLN A 44 6.54 -9.38 -9.37
N GLY A 45 5.70 -9.28 -10.39
CA GLY A 45 4.51 -10.11 -10.57
C GLY A 45 3.26 -9.68 -9.79
N ILE A 46 3.33 -8.58 -9.03
CA ILE A 46 2.16 -7.99 -8.35
C ILE A 46 1.40 -7.10 -9.34
N VAL A 47 0.15 -7.47 -9.66
CA VAL A 47 -0.67 -6.80 -10.69
C VAL A 47 -1.82 -6.05 -10.02
N PRO A 48 -1.75 -4.71 -9.88
CA PRO A 48 -2.65 -3.96 -9.02
C PRO A 48 -4.12 -4.14 -9.40
N LYS A 49 -4.94 -4.40 -8.38
CA LYS A 49 -6.39 -4.55 -8.44
C LYS A 49 -7.05 -3.33 -7.79
N ALA A 50 -8.20 -2.95 -8.33
CA ALA A 50 -9.06 -1.91 -7.76
C ALA A 50 -9.78 -2.41 -6.49
N ILE A 51 -9.00 -2.70 -5.46
CA ILE A 51 -9.43 -3.14 -4.14
C ILE A 51 -8.99 -2.06 -3.16
N HIS A 52 -9.86 -1.77 -2.19
CA HIS A 52 -9.56 -0.94 -1.05
C HIS A 52 -9.48 -1.81 0.21
N SER A 53 -8.31 -1.84 0.85
CA SER A 53 -8.10 -2.54 2.11
C SER A 53 -8.41 -1.60 3.28
N HIS A 54 -9.71 -1.47 3.57
CA HIS A 54 -10.21 -0.72 4.71
C HIS A 54 -9.61 -1.26 6.01
N ASN A 55 -9.13 -0.37 6.89
CA ASN A 55 -8.49 -0.71 8.15
C ASN A 55 -7.36 -1.76 8.05
N ASP A 56 -6.49 -1.66 7.02
CA ASP A 56 -5.44 -2.65 6.78
C ASP A 56 -4.45 -2.76 7.94
N TYR A 57 -4.37 -1.75 8.81
CA TYR A 57 -3.60 -1.81 10.06
C TYR A 57 -4.03 -2.94 11.01
N TRP A 58 -5.18 -3.58 10.83
CA TRP A 58 -5.53 -4.81 11.56
C TRP A 58 -4.69 -6.04 11.15
N ARG A 59 -3.98 -5.99 10.02
CA ARG A 59 -3.11 -7.08 9.58
C ARG A 59 -1.76 -7.04 10.33
N ASP A 60 -1.11 -8.20 10.41
CA ASP A 60 0.18 -8.35 11.09
C ASP A 60 1.27 -7.43 10.49
N VAL A 61 1.27 -7.30 9.16
CA VAL A 61 2.18 -6.42 8.40
C VAL A 61 1.35 -5.59 7.42
N PRO A 62 0.74 -4.47 7.85
CA PRO A 62 -0.37 -3.78 7.15
C PRO A 62 -0.15 -3.54 5.65
N LEU A 63 0.66 -2.53 5.32
CA LEU A 63 0.92 -2.11 3.95
C LEU A 63 1.44 -3.25 3.07
N LEU A 64 2.42 -4.03 3.56
CA LEU A 64 3.03 -5.09 2.75
C LEU A 64 2.07 -6.24 2.49
N THR A 65 1.16 -6.55 3.44
CA THR A 65 0.10 -7.54 3.20
C THR A 65 -0.82 -7.07 2.08
N ALA A 66 -1.26 -5.81 2.11
CA ALA A 66 -2.10 -5.25 1.06
C ALA A 66 -1.41 -5.30 -0.32
N ILE A 67 -0.17 -4.82 -0.41
CA ILE A 67 0.62 -4.85 -1.65
C ILE A 67 0.79 -6.29 -2.16
N SER A 68 1.10 -7.25 -1.27
CA SER A 68 1.27 -8.67 -1.65
C SER A 68 0.01 -9.34 -2.21
N LEU A 69 -1.16 -8.75 -1.94
CA LEU A 69 -2.46 -9.20 -2.42
C LEU A 69 -2.95 -8.38 -3.63
N ASP A 70 -2.04 -7.64 -4.27
CA ASP A 70 -2.31 -6.75 -5.40
C ASP A 70 -3.20 -5.55 -5.06
N VAL A 71 -3.36 -5.17 -3.79
CA VAL A 71 -4.29 -4.10 -3.41
C VAL A 71 -3.69 -2.73 -3.70
N ALA A 72 -4.42 -1.89 -4.43
CA ALA A 72 -3.99 -0.55 -4.85
C ALA A 72 -4.50 0.61 -3.98
N SER A 73 -5.26 0.32 -2.91
CA SER A 73 -5.79 1.33 -1.99
C SER A 73 -5.79 0.80 -0.55
N VAL A 74 -5.24 1.58 0.40
CA VAL A 74 -5.07 1.22 1.82
C VAL A 74 -5.50 2.38 2.72
N GLU A 75 -5.79 2.11 4.00
CA GLU A 75 -6.34 3.11 4.91
C GLU A 75 -5.74 3.04 6.31
N ALA A 76 -5.33 4.19 6.83
CA ALA A 76 -4.86 4.37 8.19
C ALA A 76 -5.81 5.26 9.00
N ASP A 77 -6.39 4.70 10.07
CA ASP A 77 -7.09 5.46 11.10
C ASP A 77 -6.08 6.14 12.03
N VAL A 78 -6.00 7.48 12.00
CA VAL A 78 -4.97 8.24 12.71
C VAL A 78 -5.53 9.06 13.87
N TRP A 79 -4.82 9.00 15.00
CA TRP A 79 -5.08 9.75 16.21
C TRP A 79 -3.88 10.64 16.52
N LEU A 80 -4.10 11.96 16.58
CA LEU A 80 -3.07 12.89 17.05
C LEU A 80 -3.01 12.87 18.58
N VAL A 81 -1.90 12.41 19.14
CA VAL A 81 -1.62 12.46 20.58
C VAL A 81 -0.22 13.01 20.79
N ASN A 82 -0.10 14.14 21.51
CA ASN A 82 1.20 14.77 21.82
C ASN A 82 2.11 14.93 20.58
N LYS A 83 1.57 15.46 19.47
CA LYS A 83 2.27 15.66 18.17
C LYS A 83 2.71 14.38 17.45
N THR A 84 2.24 13.22 17.88
CA THR A 84 2.49 11.94 17.20
C THR A 84 1.17 11.40 16.64
N LEU A 85 1.20 10.92 15.39
CA LEU A 85 0.04 10.30 14.75
C LEU A 85 0.09 8.79 14.98
N TYR A 86 -0.69 8.31 15.94
CA TYR A 86 -0.84 6.89 16.24
C TYR A 86 -1.91 6.27 15.35
N VAL A 87 -1.81 4.96 15.12
CA VAL A 87 -2.74 4.24 14.23
C VAL A 87 -3.57 3.21 15.00
N GLY A 88 -4.88 3.26 14.82
CA GLY A 88 -5.83 2.29 15.36
C GLY A 88 -7.28 2.75 15.19
N HIS A 89 -8.22 1.80 15.16
CA HIS A 89 -9.64 2.12 15.00
C HIS A 89 -10.23 2.87 16.21
N GLU A 90 -9.74 2.51 17.39
CA GLU A 90 -10.15 3.04 18.69
C GLU A 90 -8.93 3.37 19.54
N GLU A 91 -9.08 4.29 20.50
CA GLU A 91 -7.98 4.72 21.38
C GLU A 91 -7.33 3.55 22.15
N ALA A 92 -8.12 2.52 22.50
CA ALA A 92 -7.63 1.35 23.22
C ALA A 92 -6.68 0.47 22.38
N ALA A 93 -6.71 0.59 21.05
CA ALA A 93 -5.83 -0.15 20.14
C ALA A 93 -4.49 0.58 19.89
N LEU A 94 -4.32 1.80 20.42
CA LEU A 94 -3.11 2.59 20.20
C LEU A 94 -1.94 2.02 21.02
N THR A 95 -0.78 1.93 20.37
CA THR A 95 0.47 1.53 21.03
C THR A 95 1.59 2.46 20.57
N LYS A 96 2.64 2.57 21.40
CA LYS A 96 3.71 3.56 21.20
C LYS A 96 4.43 3.42 19.87
N ASP A 97 4.54 2.20 19.35
CA ASP A 97 5.32 1.90 18.14
C ASP A 97 4.48 1.91 16.86
N ARG A 98 3.14 1.93 16.99
CA ARG A 98 2.19 1.90 15.87
C ARG A 98 1.77 3.32 15.51
N THR A 99 2.54 3.92 14.61
CA THR A 99 2.35 5.30 14.12
C THR A 99 2.13 5.31 12.61
N LEU A 100 1.58 6.41 12.09
CA LEU A 100 1.45 6.60 10.64
C LEU A 100 2.83 6.47 9.96
N ASN A 101 3.87 7.02 10.60
CA ASN A 101 5.22 6.95 10.08
C ASN A 101 5.76 5.52 10.04
N SER A 102 5.63 4.75 11.12
CA SER A 102 6.20 3.40 11.22
C SER A 102 5.45 2.35 10.41
N LEU A 103 4.12 2.47 10.28
CA LEU A 103 3.30 1.47 9.59
C LEU A 103 3.09 1.77 8.10
N TYR A 104 3.15 3.04 7.69
CA TYR A 104 2.84 3.43 6.30
C TYR A 104 3.96 4.22 5.64
N ILE A 105 4.43 5.33 6.23
CA ILE A 105 5.35 6.23 5.51
C ILE A 105 6.72 5.59 5.29
N GLN A 106 7.36 5.05 6.33
CA GLN A 106 8.67 4.41 6.19
C GLN A 106 8.61 3.15 5.31
N PRO A 107 7.61 2.25 5.48
CA PRO A 107 7.44 1.13 4.57
C PRO A 107 7.23 1.56 3.11
N LEU A 108 6.39 2.58 2.83
CA LEU A 108 6.21 3.11 1.48
C LEU A 108 7.51 3.67 0.90
N LEU A 109 8.24 4.45 1.69
CA LEU A 109 9.52 5.03 1.27
C LEU A 109 10.50 3.93 0.88
N ASN A 110 10.59 2.87 1.67
CA ASN A 110 11.45 1.71 1.38
C ASN A 110 11.02 0.99 0.10
N VAL A 111 9.72 0.75 -0.10
CA VAL A 111 9.22 0.12 -1.33
C VAL A 111 9.59 0.98 -2.54
N LEU A 112 9.31 2.29 -2.49
CA LEU A 112 9.55 3.18 -3.62
C LEU A 112 11.04 3.38 -3.91
N ASP A 113 11.89 3.39 -2.89
CA ASP A 113 13.34 3.41 -3.07
C ASP A 113 13.83 2.14 -3.78
N LEU A 114 13.28 0.98 -3.45
CA LEU A 114 13.56 -0.28 -4.15
C LEU A 114 13.02 -0.28 -5.59
N GLN A 115 11.93 0.44 -5.86
CA GLN A 115 11.35 0.56 -7.21
C GLN A 115 12.05 1.60 -8.10
N ASN A 116 12.90 2.44 -7.52
CA ASN A 116 13.58 3.51 -8.23
C ASN A 116 15.12 3.40 -8.08
N PRO A 117 15.74 2.26 -8.46
CA PRO A 117 17.17 2.06 -8.32
C PRO A 117 17.97 2.95 -9.28
N HIS A 118 19.09 3.49 -8.80
CA HIS A 118 20.08 4.14 -9.65
C HIS A 118 21.00 3.08 -10.27
N THR A 119 21.09 3.05 -11.59
CA THR A 119 21.92 2.12 -12.35
C THR A 119 22.72 2.86 -13.42
N ASP A 120 23.79 2.26 -13.91
CA ASP A 120 24.59 2.82 -15.01
C ASP A 120 23.79 2.94 -16.34
N PHE A 121 22.59 2.34 -16.39
CA PHE A 121 21.77 2.22 -17.60
C PHE A 121 20.50 3.09 -17.59
N ASN A 122 20.15 3.73 -16.47
CA ASN A 122 18.94 4.56 -16.38
C ASN A 122 19.24 6.01 -15.99
N ASN A 123 18.99 6.92 -16.94
CA ASN A 123 18.87 8.36 -16.69
C ASN A 123 17.39 8.79 -16.60
N VAL A 124 16.51 7.86 -16.22
CA VAL A 124 15.06 8.06 -16.23
C VAL A 124 14.70 9.06 -15.13
N THR A 125 14.03 10.14 -15.52
CA THR A 125 13.61 11.22 -14.62
C THR A 125 12.22 11.01 -14.01
N SER A 126 11.45 10.05 -14.55
CA SER A 126 10.13 9.70 -14.03
C SER A 126 10.22 8.71 -12.87
N VAL A 127 9.42 8.94 -11.84
CA VAL A 127 9.27 8.05 -10.69
C VAL A 127 8.45 6.81 -11.09
N ASN A 128 8.96 5.63 -10.74
CA ASN A 128 8.17 4.40 -10.71
C ASN A 128 7.30 4.35 -9.45
N GLY A 129 6.04 3.96 -9.62
CA GLY A 129 5.11 3.66 -8.54
C GLY A 129 5.40 2.35 -7.82
N VAL A 130 4.49 1.96 -6.94
CA VAL A 130 4.63 0.76 -6.09
C VAL A 130 4.70 -0.54 -6.90
N PHE A 131 3.97 -0.62 -8.01
CA PHE A 131 3.75 -1.85 -8.75
C PHE A 131 4.66 -1.94 -9.98
N ASP A 132 5.67 -2.80 -9.93
CA ASP A 132 6.58 -3.07 -11.06
C ASP A 132 5.84 -3.38 -12.38
N THR A 133 4.75 -4.15 -12.33
CA THR A 133 3.97 -4.49 -13.54
C THR A 133 3.13 -3.32 -14.08
N SER A 134 3.00 -2.23 -13.33
CA SER A 134 2.17 -1.07 -13.67
C SER A 134 2.68 0.18 -12.94
N SER A 135 3.89 0.62 -13.30
CA SER A 135 4.59 1.68 -12.57
C SER A 135 3.87 3.04 -12.56
N GLY A 136 2.93 3.28 -13.47
CA GLY A 136 2.09 4.49 -13.49
C GLY A 136 0.85 4.43 -12.58
N THR A 137 0.53 3.27 -12.02
CA THR A 137 -0.59 3.11 -11.08
C THR A 137 -0.18 3.61 -9.70
N ALA A 138 -0.78 4.72 -9.26
CA ALA A 138 -0.57 5.25 -7.93
C ALA A 138 -1.23 4.34 -6.87
N LEU A 139 -0.53 4.09 -5.77
CA LEU A 139 -1.16 3.56 -4.57
C LEU A 139 -1.98 4.69 -3.93
N GLN A 140 -3.23 4.41 -3.59
CA GLN A 140 -4.05 5.33 -2.81
C GLN A 140 -3.82 5.08 -1.32
N LEU A 141 -3.38 6.11 -0.60
CA LEU A 141 -3.23 6.09 0.85
C LEU A 141 -4.31 6.96 1.47
N PHE A 142 -5.32 6.32 2.05
CA PHE A 142 -6.36 6.99 2.83
C PHE A 142 -5.84 7.24 4.25
N ILE A 143 -6.04 8.45 4.73
CA ILE A 143 -5.74 8.86 6.11
C ILE A 143 -7.05 9.34 6.71
N ASP A 144 -7.67 8.49 7.53
CA ASP A 144 -8.89 8.82 8.27
C ASP A 144 -8.51 9.48 9.59
N ILE A 145 -8.85 10.76 9.74
CA ILE A 145 -8.52 11.51 10.95
C ILE A 145 -9.60 11.28 12.01
N LYS A 146 -9.23 10.62 13.12
CA LYS A 146 -10.14 10.37 14.25
C LYS A 146 -10.16 11.48 15.30
N THR A 147 -9.12 12.32 15.33
CA THR A 147 -9.02 13.50 16.23
C THR A 147 -9.41 14.80 15.53
N ASN A 148 -9.14 15.96 16.13
CA ASN A 148 -9.37 17.26 15.49
C ASN A 148 -8.53 17.41 14.21
N GLY A 149 -9.20 17.53 13.05
CA GLY A 149 -8.55 17.65 11.75
C GLY A 149 -7.69 18.89 11.57
N LYS A 150 -8.07 20.03 12.15
CA LYS A 150 -7.30 21.28 12.03
C LYS A 150 -5.96 21.19 12.76
N GLU A 151 -5.91 20.43 13.84
CA GLU A 151 -4.69 20.16 14.60
C GLU A 151 -3.86 19.03 13.97
N ALA A 152 -4.52 18.00 13.46
CA ALA A 152 -3.86 16.83 12.86
C ALA A 152 -3.26 17.10 11.48
N LEU A 153 -3.93 17.88 10.63
CA LEU A 153 -3.51 18.11 9.24
C LEU A 153 -2.07 18.64 9.14
N PRO A 154 -1.62 19.66 9.89
CA PRO A 154 -0.21 20.09 9.84
C PRO A 154 0.79 18.98 10.17
N VAL A 155 0.48 18.13 11.16
CA VAL A 155 1.34 17.02 11.59
C VAL A 155 1.36 15.90 10.54
N ILE A 156 0.21 15.66 9.87
CA ILE A 156 0.13 14.72 8.74
C ILE A 156 1.02 15.20 7.60
N LEU A 157 0.92 16.48 7.23
CA LEU A 157 1.73 17.06 6.15
C LEU A 157 3.22 16.99 6.46
N GLU A 158 3.63 17.21 7.71
CA GLU A 158 5.01 17.02 8.16
C GLU A 158 5.44 15.55 8.06
N THR A 159 4.58 14.63 8.50
CA THR A 159 4.83 13.18 8.42
C THR A 159 4.98 12.69 6.97
N LEU A 160 4.31 13.32 6.01
CA LEU A 160 4.42 13.05 4.57
C LEU A 160 5.68 13.65 3.91
N ALA A 161 6.42 14.53 4.59
CA ALA A 161 7.56 15.23 4.02
C ALA A 161 8.65 14.35 3.38
N PRO A 162 8.98 13.14 3.90
CA PRO A 162 9.94 12.26 3.24
C PRO A 162 9.50 11.81 1.84
N LEU A 163 8.22 11.46 1.67
CA LEU A 163 7.66 11.08 0.37
C LEU A 163 7.61 12.29 -0.58
N ARG A 164 7.17 13.45 -0.06
CA ARG A 164 7.14 14.71 -0.80
C ARG A 164 8.53 15.10 -1.31
N GLY A 165 9.54 15.03 -0.46
CA GLY A 165 10.92 15.40 -0.78
C GLY A 165 11.55 14.54 -1.88
N LYS A 166 11.05 13.32 -2.08
CA LYS A 166 11.46 12.42 -3.18
C LYS A 166 10.56 12.50 -4.42
N GLY A 167 9.55 13.39 -4.42
CA GLY A 167 8.61 13.53 -5.53
C GLY A 167 7.64 12.36 -5.68
N TYR A 168 7.44 11.56 -4.63
CA TYR A 168 6.60 10.36 -4.67
C TYR A 168 5.10 10.62 -4.51
N LEU A 169 4.71 11.84 -4.13
CA LEU A 169 3.32 12.21 -3.94
C LEU A 169 2.73 12.80 -5.22
N THR A 170 1.50 12.42 -5.56
CA THR A 170 0.68 13.13 -6.53
C THR A 170 0.48 14.56 -6.03
N THR A 171 0.69 15.55 -6.90
CA THR A 171 0.62 16.96 -6.53
C THR A 171 -0.30 17.75 -7.44
N PHE A 172 -1.04 18.69 -6.89
CA PHE A 172 -1.75 19.73 -7.60
C PHE A 172 -1.10 21.09 -7.34
N SER A 173 -0.64 21.75 -8.39
CA SER A 173 -0.02 23.07 -8.32
C SER A 173 -0.21 23.80 -9.65
N ASN A 174 -0.44 25.11 -9.62
CA ASN A 174 -0.63 25.93 -10.83
C ASN A 174 -1.66 25.31 -11.80
N GLU A 175 -2.83 24.93 -11.27
CA GLU A 175 -3.94 24.30 -12.03
C GLU A 175 -3.60 22.96 -12.69
N THR A 176 -2.42 22.38 -12.38
CA THR A 176 -1.94 21.14 -12.97
C THR A 176 -1.91 20.03 -11.92
N LEU A 177 -2.59 18.93 -12.21
CA LEU A 177 -2.48 17.68 -11.45
C LEU A 177 -1.35 16.82 -12.05
N THR A 178 -0.32 16.56 -11.25
CA THR A 178 0.81 15.69 -11.59
C THR A 178 0.72 14.41 -10.76
N LYS A 179 0.37 13.29 -11.41
CA LYS A 179 0.34 11.97 -10.76
C LYS A 179 1.76 11.50 -10.42
N SER A 180 1.91 10.87 -9.27
CA SER A 180 3.13 10.17 -8.86
C SER A 180 2.79 8.85 -8.19
N ALA A 181 3.77 8.22 -7.54
CA ALA A 181 3.69 6.89 -6.97
C ALA A 181 2.56 6.71 -5.93
N VAL A 182 2.22 7.75 -5.18
CA VAL A 182 1.23 7.71 -4.10
C VAL A 182 0.27 8.90 -4.21
N THR A 183 -1.03 8.63 -4.15
CA THR A 183 -2.06 9.66 -4.00
C THR A 183 -2.60 9.59 -2.57
N VAL A 184 -2.35 10.63 -1.77
CA VAL A 184 -2.82 10.69 -0.39
C VAL A 184 -4.18 11.34 -0.33
N ILE A 185 -5.12 10.70 0.35
CA ILE A 185 -6.52 11.10 0.44
C ILE A 185 -6.90 11.20 1.92
N GLY A 186 -7.39 12.37 2.34
CA GLY A 186 -7.90 12.58 3.69
C GLY A 186 -9.39 12.30 3.78
N THR A 187 -9.77 11.53 4.79
CA THR A 187 -11.16 11.23 5.15
C THR A 187 -11.37 11.46 6.66
N GLY A 188 -12.51 11.05 7.21
CA GLY A 188 -12.86 11.30 8.61
C GLY A 188 -12.97 12.80 8.93
N ASN A 189 -12.33 13.27 9.99
CA ASN A 189 -12.35 14.68 10.39
C ASN A 189 -11.46 15.60 9.54
N THR A 190 -11.09 15.21 8.31
CA THR A 190 -10.25 16.03 7.42
C THR A 190 -10.92 17.39 7.15
N PRO A 191 -10.22 18.52 7.35
CA PRO A 191 -10.81 19.84 7.12
C PRO A 191 -10.67 20.23 5.64
N LEU A 192 -11.79 20.27 4.90
CA LEU A 192 -11.80 20.62 3.47
C LEU A 192 -11.16 21.99 3.19
N ASP A 193 -11.45 23.00 4.00
CA ASP A 193 -10.85 24.34 3.91
C ASP A 193 -9.32 24.30 4.05
N GLY A 194 -8.83 23.50 4.99
CA GLY A 194 -7.40 23.25 5.20
C GLY A 194 -6.74 22.57 4.00
N VAL A 195 -7.41 21.59 3.38
CA VAL A 195 -6.93 20.90 2.18
C VAL A 195 -6.87 21.84 0.98
N LEU A 196 -7.92 22.63 0.75
CA LEU A 196 -8.01 23.57 -0.37
C LEU A 196 -6.97 24.70 -0.27
N ALA A 197 -6.56 25.07 0.94
CA ALA A 197 -5.54 26.10 1.18
C ALA A 197 -4.10 25.67 0.87
N LEU A 198 -3.85 24.38 0.61
CA LEU A 198 -2.50 23.87 0.34
C LEU A 198 -1.99 24.31 -1.05
N SER A 199 -0.72 24.73 -1.11
CA SER A 199 -0.03 25.06 -2.37
C SER A 199 1.49 24.91 -2.21
N PRO A 200 2.16 24.01 -2.95
CA PRO A 200 1.56 22.93 -3.74
C PRO A 200 0.74 21.98 -2.84
N ARG A 201 -0.34 21.41 -3.37
CA ARG A 201 -1.20 20.45 -2.66
C ARG A 201 -0.82 19.04 -3.02
N ASP A 202 -0.55 18.19 -2.04
CA ASP A 202 -0.25 16.76 -2.25
C ASP A 202 -1.03 15.85 -1.30
N TYR A 203 -2.12 16.40 -0.78
CA TYR A 203 -3.10 15.77 0.07
C TYR A 203 -4.46 16.14 -0.48
N PHE A 204 -5.27 15.15 -0.83
CA PHE A 204 -6.56 15.32 -1.49
C PHE A 204 -7.68 14.97 -0.51
N PHE A 205 -8.92 15.27 -0.90
CA PHE A 205 -10.10 15.03 -0.08
C PHE A 205 -10.84 13.76 -0.54
N ASP A 206 -11.49 13.07 0.38
CA ASP A 206 -12.50 12.06 0.09
C ASP A 206 -13.88 12.71 0.10
N ALA A 207 -14.47 12.93 -1.07
CA ALA A 207 -15.75 13.61 -1.16
C ALA A 207 -16.88 12.72 -0.61
N PRO A 208 -17.82 13.29 0.17
CA PRO A 208 -19.04 12.58 0.54
C PRO A 208 -19.85 12.23 -0.72
N LEU A 209 -19.97 10.93 -1.02
CA LEU A 209 -20.62 10.44 -2.26
C LEU A 209 -22.07 10.94 -2.38
N ALA A 210 -22.79 11.02 -1.26
CA ALA A 210 -24.17 11.49 -1.22
C ALA A 210 -24.33 12.98 -1.55
N GLU A 211 -23.26 13.77 -1.43
CA GLU A 211 -23.29 15.23 -1.60
C GLU A 211 -22.55 15.69 -2.86
N LEU A 212 -22.27 14.78 -3.81
CA LEU A 212 -21.60 15.14 -5.07
C LEU A 212 -22.38 16.18 -5.90
N SER A 213 -23.70 16.22 -5.73
CA SER A 213 -24.58 17.18 -6.41
C SER A 213 -24.88 18.44 -5.58
N ALA A 214 -24.26 18.60 -4.41
CA ALA A 214 -24.48 19.77 -3.56
C ALA A 214 -23.96 21.04 -4.25
N THR A 215 -24.63 22.18 -4.02
CA THR A 215 -24.27 23.45 -4.66
C THR A 215 -23.10 24.17 -4.01
N ASP A 216 -22.79 23.82 -2.76
CA ASP A 216 -21.86 24.58 -1.93
C ASP A 216 -20.40 24.23 -2.20
N THR A 217 -20.15 23.05 -2.77
CA THR A 217 -18.81 22.60 -3.18
C THR A 217 -18.88 21.93 -4.55
N ILE A 218 -18.07 22.41 -5.51
CA ILE A 218 -17.91 21.75 -6.80
C ILE A 218 -16.80 20.72 -6.68
N TRP A 219 -17.19 19.45 -6.56
CA TRP A 219 -16.26 18.33 -6.53
C TRP A 219 -15.69 18.06 -7.93
N ASN A 220 -14.37 17.88 -8.00
CA ASN A 220 -13.66 17.46 -9.21
C ASN A 220 -12.44 16.63 -8.83
N ASP A 221 -11.82 16.00 -9.82
CA ASP A 221 -10.69 15.09 -9.67
C ASP A 221 -9.40 15.75 -9.12
N THR A 222 -9.29 17.08 -9.19
CA THR A 222 -8.16 17.83 -8.62
C THR A 222 -8.29 18.10 -7.12
N ILE A 223 -9.52 18.06 -6.59
CA ILE A 223 -9.82 18.19 -5.16
C ILE A 223 -10.00 16.81 -4.54
N SER A 224 -10.78 15.98 -5.21
CA SER A 224 -11.29 14.71 -4.72
C SER A 224 -11.18 13.64 -5.80
N PRO A 225 -10.08 12.87 -5.83
CA PRO A 225 -9.90 11.79 -6.80
C PRO A 225 -10.84 10.60 -6.55
N VAL A 226 -11.49 10.58 -5.38
CA VAL A 226 -12.43 9.55 -4.93
C VAL A 226 -13.64 10.21 -4.26
N ALA A 227 -14.72 9.46 -4.11
CA ALA A 227 -15.83 9.82 -3.26
C ALA A 227 -16.35 8.55 -2.59
N SER A 228 -16.55 8.59 -1.27
CA SER A 228 -16.94 7.44 -0.48
C SER A 228 -18.20 7.71 0.34
N THR A 229 -18.81 6.63 0.84
CA THR A 229 -19.92 6.67 1.78
C THR A 229 -19.94 5.35 2.54
N ASP A 230 -20.58 5.38 3.70
CA ASP A 230 -21.05 4.15 4.33
C ASP A 230 -22.08 3.48 3.40
N TYR A 231 -21.79 2.24 3.03
CA TYR A 231 -22.62 1.46 2.09
C TYR A 231 -23.98 1.12 2.69
N GLU A 232 -24.03 0.77 3.98
CA GLU A 232 -25.29 0.46 4.67
C GLU A 232 -26.18 1.71 4.73
N VAL A 233 -25.61 2.87 5.04
CA VAL A 233 -26.36 4.13 5.08
C VAL A 233 -26.87 4.51 3.68
N ALA A 234 -26.04 4.35 2.65
CA ALA A 234 -26.40 4.76 1.29
C ALA A 234 -27.40 3.81 0.62
N VAL A 235 -27.29 2.51 0.87
CA VAL A 235 -28.08 1.46 0.20
C VAL A 235 -29.23 0.95 1.07
N GLY A 236 -29.13 1.12 2.39
CA GLY A 236 -30.04 0.51 3.38
C GLY A 236 -29.66 -0.93 3.76
N TRP A 237 -28.57 -1.47 3.21
CA TRP A 237 -28.20 -2.88 3.37
C TRP A 237 -26.80 -3.07 3.96
N ASN A 238 -26.71 -3.81 5.06
CA ASN A 238 -25.46 -4.07 5.78
C ASN A 238 -24.58 -5.18 5.17
N GLY A 239 -24.94 -5.69 3.99
CA GLY A 239 -24.20 -6.75 3.31
C GLY A 239 -24.51 -8.17 3.81
N ILE A 240 -25.40 -8.35 4.79
CA ILE A 240 -25.83 -9.66 5.29
C ILE A 240 -27.23 -9.98 4.78
N GLY A 241 -27.44 -11.20 4.26
CA GLY A 241 -28.73 -11.63 3.70
C GLY A 241 -28.94 -11.18 2.26
N ASN A 242 -30.20 -11.11 1.81
CA ASN A 242 -30.51 -10.63 0.46
C ASN A 242 -30.71 -9.11 0.48
N ILE A 243 -30.05 -8.40 -0.46
CA ILE A 243 -30.23 -6.94 -0.62
C ILE A 243 -31.69 -6.52 -0.87
N THR A 244 -32.53 -7.42 -1.40
CA THR A 244 -33.96 -7.17 -1.65
C THR A 244 -34.80 -7.10 -0.37
N GLU A 245 -34.22 -7.47 0.78
CA GLU A 245 -34.88 -7.44 2.09
C GLU A 245 -34.57 -6.15 2.88
N ALA A 246 -33.72 -5.27 2.33
CA ALA A 246 -33.34 -3.97 2.88
C ALA A 246 -34.35 -2.86 2.52
#